data_AF-A0A1I2LWV1-F1
#
_entry.id   AF-A0A1I2LWV1-F1
#
_cell.length_a   1.000
_cell.length_b   1.000
_cell.length_c   1.000
_cell.angle_alpha   90.00
_cell.angle_beta   90.00
_cell.angle_gamma   90.00
#
_symmetry.space_group_name_H-M   'P 1'
#
loop_
_entity.id
_entity.type
_entity.pdbx_description
1 polymer ?
#
loop_
_entity_poly.entity_id
_entity_poly.type
_entity_poly.pdbx_seq_one_letter_code
_entity_poly.pdbx_strand_id
1 'polypeptide(L)'
;MKLFTLIVNFIYGNRTYQISANSIREALHQLFDTREMEGVGPKALRQLHADIDSELWKPSPYMDMTNTWVCQYRVNNEDMYINIVKTDEQQDPDEPSEHLEYSDGFYTAEQGHRIMEHCSRLEEKDDWKALKRYATKMSKLYPREYYLMTKVAKCCYFLEEPEEMLQWARKAYEEWSEDPYTSFWLALALYENGRWQEAIRHSDTILYWDFRNLAYGRYGEDADYARQLIDDCKAIKGLSLLALNQAGGTALLREYLAHAKASASYFKKSWVRSRLKEASLKEN
;
A
#
# COMPACT_ATOMS: atom_id res chain seq x y z
N MET A 1 15.69 -11.98 -4.89
CA MET A 1 16.40 -12.09 -3.59
C MET A 1 16.09 -10.80 -2.83
N LYS A 2 15.45 -10.85 -1.66
CA LYS A 2 15.15 -9.62 -0.90
C LYS A 2 16.47 -9.02 -0.42
N LEU A 3 16.77 -7.78 -0.84
CA LEU A 3 17.88 -7.00 -0.31
C LEU A 3 17.38 -6.42 1.02
N PHE A 4 18.00 -6.82 2.12
CA PHE A 4 17.73 -6.23 3.43
C PHE A 4 18.72 -5.10 3.65
N THR A 5 18.26 -3.97 4.18
CA THR A 5 19.14 -2.91 4.68
C THR A 5 19.27 -3.10 6.19
N LEU A 6 20.49 -3.01 6.69
CA LEU A 6 20.82 -3.08 8.11
C LEU A 6 21.19 -1.68 8.58
N ILE A 7 20.62 -1.28 9.72
CA ILE A 7 21.15 -0.15 10.48
C ILE A 7 22.08 -0.72 11.54
N VAL A 8 23.37 -0.39 11.43
CA VAL A 8 24.40 -0.85 12.35
C VAL A 8 24.90 0.32 13.19
N ASN A 9 24.68 0.24 14.49
CA ASN A 9 25.15 1.22 15.46
C ASN A 9 26.40 0.69 16.16
N PHE A 10 27.51 1.40 16.01
CA PHE A 10 28.77 1.16 16.73
C PHE A 10 28.87 2.11 17.91
N ILE A 11 28.97 1.57 19.13
CA ILE A 11 29.09 2.34 20.36
C ILE A 11 30.47 2.09 20.93
N TYR A 12 31.29 3.12 21.03
CA TYR A 12 32.64 3.05 21.59
C TYR A 12 32.90 4.26 22.50
N GLY A 13 33.17 4.01 23.78
CA GLY A 13 33.19 5.06 24.79
C GLY A 13 31.86 5.81 24.87
N ASN A 14 31.89 7.14 24.72
CA ASN A 14 30.70 8.01 24.72
C ASN A 14 30.20 8.38 23.31
N ARG A 15 30.69 7.69 22.26
CA ARG A 15 30.32 7.99 20.87
C ARG A 15 29.50 6.85 20.27
N THR A 16 28.54 7.22 19.42
CA THR A 16 27.73 6.29 18.64
C THR A 16 27.86 6.65 17.16
N TYR A 17 28.21 5.67 16.34
CA TYR A 17 28.32 5.78 14.90
C TYR A 17 27.25 4.91 14.25
N GLN A 18 26.38 5.51 13.45
CA GLN A 18 25.29 4.80 12.79
C GLN A 18 25.59 4.66 11.29
N ILE A 19 25.51 3.44 10.77
CA ILE A 19 25.82 3.12 9.38
C ILE A 19 24.70 2.29 8.77
N SER A 20 24.27 2.68 7.56
CA SER A 20 23.32 1.91 6.76
C SER A 20 24.08 1.07 5.74
N ALA A 21 23.87 -0.24 5.73
CA ALA A 21 24.56 -1.14 4.81
C ALA A 21 23.73 -2.40 4.50
N ASN A 22 24.03 -3.07 3.39
CA ASN A 22 23.34 -4.30 2.99
C ASN A 22 23.90 -5.55 3.69
N SER A 23 25.04 -5.40 4.38
CA SER A 23 25.62 -6.43 5.22
C SER A 23 26.42 -5.81 6.37
N ILE A 24 26.63 -6.58 7.45
CA ILE A 24 27.49 -6.16 8.56
C ILE A 24 28.92 -5.91 8.05
N ARG A 25 29.41 -6.74 7.12
CA ARG A 25 30.72 -6.58 6.48
C ARG A 25 30.84 -5.23 5.77
N GLU A 26 29.82 -4.86 5.00
CA GLU A 26 29.78 -3.56 4.33
C GLU A 26 29.72 -2.40 5.33
N ALA A 27 28.91 -2.49 6.39
CA ALA A 27 28.84 -1.47 7.43
C ALA A 27 30.20 -1.24 8.12
N LEU A 28 30.94 -2.32 8.35
CA LEU A 28 32.27 -2.27 8.95
C LEU A 28 33.28 -1.60 8.02
N HIS A 29 33.27 -1.92 6.71
CA HIS A 29 34.14 -1.22 5.75
C HIS A 29 33.85 0.28 5.72
N GLN A 30 32.58 0.67 5.71
CA GLN A 30 32.20 2.09 5.76
C GLN A 30 32.66 2.76 7.07
N LEU A 31 32.60 2.05 8.20
CA LEU A 31 33.11 2.54 9.48
C LEU A 31 34.62 2.79 9.48
N PHE A 32 35.39 2.00 8.72
CA PHE A 32 36.84 2.19 8.60
C PHE A 32 37.22 3.37 7.70
N ASP A 33 36.34 3.74 6.76
CA ASP A 33 36.55 4.85 5.83
C ASP A 33 36.05 6.21 6.38
N THR A 34 35.28 6.22 7.46
CA THR A 34 34.87 7.48 8.10
C THR A 34 36.03 8.10 8.88
N ARG A 35 36.34 9.37 8.58
CA ARG A 35 37.34 10.18 9.30
C ARG A 35 36.99 10.39 10.79
N GLU A 36 35.83 9.94 11.24
CA GLU A 36 35.27 10.16 12.58
C GLU A 36 35.76 9.17 13.64
N MET A 37 36.44 8.09 13.24
CA MET A 37 37.08 7.12 14.17
C MET A 37 38.43 7.62 14.73
N GLU A 38 38.67 8.94 14.73
CA GLU A 38 39.79 9.59 15.41
C GLU A 38 39.73 9.28 16.92
N GLY A 39 40.46 8.24 17.32
CA GLY A 39 40.53 7.73 18.69
C GLY A 39 40.65 6.20 18.77
N VAL A 40 40.14 5.47 17.77
CA VAL A 40 40.30 4.01 17.71
C VAL A 40 41.63 3.70 17.02
N GLY A 41 42.61 3.22 17.79
CA GLY A 41 43.98 3.03 17.29
C GLY A 41 44.04 2.15 16.01
N PRO A 42 44.95 2.42 15.06
CA PRO A 42 45.06 1.69 13.78
C PRO A 42 45.31 0.18 13.92
N LYS A 43 45.79 -0.25 15.09
CA LYS A 43 46.00 -1.67 15.43
C LYS A 43 44.67 -2.35 15.81
N ALA A 44 43.82 -1.65 16.55
CA ALA A 44 42.49 -2.10 16.93
C ALA A 44 41.57 -2.26 15.71
N LEU A 45 41.63 -1.30 14.79
CA LEU A 45 40.86 -1.36 13.54
C LEU A 45 41.28 -2.54 12.65
N ARG A 46 42.60 -2.81 12.54
CA ARG A 46 43.12 -3.97 11.80
C ARG A 46 42.75 -5.31 12.44
N GLN A 47 42.74 -5.39 13.77
CA GLN A 47 42.32 -6.60 14.48
C GLN A 47 40.83 -6.88 14.27
N LEU A 48 39.98 -5.86 14.38
CA LEU A 48 38.54 -5.96 14.13
C LEU A 48 38.28 -6.49 12.71
N HIS A 49 38.95 -5.90 11.70
CA HIS A 49 38.84 -6.34 10.31
C HIS A 49 39.24 -7.82 10.11
N ALA A 50 40.36 -8.25 10.71
CA ALA A 50 40.81 -9.64 10.64
C ALA A 50 39.86 -10.63 11.33
N ASP A 51 39.29 -10.25 12.48
CA ASP A 51 38.39 -11.11 13.26
C ASP A 51 37.05 -11.33 12.55
N ILE A 52 36.51 -10.31 11.87
CA ILE A 52 35.27 -10.39 11.08
C ILE A 52 35.41 -11.31 9.87
N ASP A 53 36.57 -11.32 9.21
CA ASP A 53 36.80 -12.16 8.02
C ASP A 53 37.20 -13.60 8.35
N SER A 54 37.52 -13.91 9.61
CA SER A 54 38.07 -15.20 10.03
C SER A 54 37.04 -16.32 10.28
N GLU A 55 35.75 -16.14 9.97
CA GLU A 55 34.64 -17.06 10.33
C GLU A 55 34.50 -17.36 11.86
N LEU A 56 35.39 -16.83 12.71
CA LEU A 56 35.32 -16.92 14.17
C LEU A 56 34.33 -15.94 14.78
N TRP A 57 33.81 -15.01 13.97
CA TRP A 57 32.71 -14.13 14.38
C TRP A 57 31.43 -14.96 14.56
N LYS A 58 31.10 -15.24 15.82
CA LYS A 58 29.78 -15.71 16.22
C LYS A 58 29.16 -14.60 17.07
N PRO A 59 28.06 -13.95 16.65
CA PRO A 59 27.32 -13.09 17.54
C PRO A 59 26.91 -13.95 18.76
N SER A 60 27.38 -13.58 19.95
CA SER A 60 26.92 -14.23 21.18
C SER A 60 25.41 -13.91 21.30
N PRO A 61 24.53 -14.90 21.41
CA PRO A 61 23.09 -14.64 21.42
C PRO A 61 22.71 -14.08 22.78
N TYR A 62 22.78 -12.76 22.94
CA TYR A 62 22.08 -12.07 24.01
C TYR A 62 20.76 -11.55 23.44
N MET A 63 19.72 -12.35 23.69
CA MET A 63 18.30 -12.08 23.43
C MET A 63 17.89 -11.90 21.97
N ASP A 64 17.25 -12.94 21.43
CA ASP A 64 16.38 -12.81 20.26
C ASP A 64 15.12 -12.04 20.68
N MET A 65 15.16 -10.71 20.55
CA MET A 65 13.96 -9.87 20.59
C MET A 65 13.78 -9.18 19.24
N THR A 66 12.81 -9.73 18.50
CA THR A 66 11.93 -9.10 17.51
C THR A 66 12.48 -8.33 16.31
N ASN A 67 13.76 -7.91 16.21
CA ASN A 67 14.47 -7.44 14.98
C ASN A 67 15.88 -6.87 15.23
N THR A 68 16.47 -7.11 16.41
CA THR A 68 17.72 -6.44 16.83
C THR A 68 18.73 -7.45 17.36
N TRP A 69 20.02 -7.30 16.99
CA TRP A 69 21.13 -8.09 17.51
C TRP A 69 22.19 -7.20 18.15
N VAL A 70 22.51 -7.45 19.42
CA VAL A 70 23.56 -6.72 20.15
C VAL A 70 24.76 -7.63 20.38
N CYS A 71 25.92 -7.21 19.91
CA CYS A 71 27.20 -7.89 20.14
C CYS A 71 28.12 -6.99 20.96
N GLN A 72 28.78 -7.53 21.97
CA GLN A 72 29.85 -6.86 22.69
C GLN A 72 31.19 -7.34 22.15
N TYR A 73 32.09 -6.42 21.85
CA TYR A 73 33.42 -6.70 21.33
C TYR A 73 34.45 -5.84 22.07
N ARG A 74 35.59 -6.40 22.44
CA ARG A 74 36.60 -5.68 23.22
C ARG A 74 37.71 -5.15 22.32
N VAL A 75 37.91 -3.84 22.33
CA VAL A 75 38.94 -3.13 21.55
C VAL A 75 39.87 -2.40 22.53
N ASN A 76 41.17 -2.72 22.52
CA ASN A 76 42.17 -2.07 23.40
C ASN A 76 41.79 -2.04 24.91
N ASN A 77 41.21 -3.13 25.43
CA ASN A 77 40.68 -3.23 26.80
C ASN A 77 39.44 -2.37 27.12
N GLU A 78 38.84 -1.73 26.12
CA GLU A 78 37.54 -1.06 26.24
C GLU A 78 36.46 -1.87 25.52
N ASP A 79 35.23 -1.81 26.03
CA ASP A 79 34.11 -2.52 25.43
C ASP A 79 33.47 -1.64 24.33
N MET A 80 33.31 -2.24 23.16
CA MET A 80 32.58 -1.71 22.01
C MET A 80 31.29 -2.52 21.85
N TYR A 81 30.16 -1.84 21.72
CA TYR A 81 28.88 -2.50 21.47
C TYR A 81 28.45 -2.27 20.03
N ILE A 82 28.08 -3.34 19.35
CA ILE A 82 27.55 -3.31 17.99
C ILE A 82 26.08 -3.70 18.08
N ASN A 83 25.20 -2.75 17.79
CA ASN A 83 23.76 -2.98 17.75
C ASN A 83 23.29 -2.98 16.29
N ILE A 84 22.83 -4.12 15.79
CA ILE A 84 22.38 -4.34 14.42
C ILE A 84 20.86 -4.44 14.44
N VAL A 85 20.20 -3.48 13.80
CA VAL A 85 18.76 -3.49 13.60
C VAL A 85 18.48 -3.94 12.17
N LYS A 86 17.74 -5.05 12.04
CA LYS A 86 17.24 -5.49 10.75
C LYS A 86 16.02 -4.65 10.40
N THR A 87 16.18 -3.73 9.45
CA THR A 87 15.05 -2.99 8.90
C THR A 87 14.55 -3.74 7.67
N ASP A 88 13.36 -4.33 7.75
CA ASP A 88 12.71 -5.01 6.61
C ASP A 88 12.19 -4.04 5.54
N GLU A 89 12.47 -2.74 5.65
CA GLU A 89 12.07 -1.73 4.67
C GLU A 89 13.31 -0.99 4.19
N GLN A 90 13.66 -1.17 2.91
CA GLN A 90 14.26 -0.07 2.17
C GLN A 90 13.30 1.10 2.37
N GLN A 91 13.77 2.16 3.02
CA GLN A 91 13.08 3.44 3.01
C GLN A 91 12.86 3.77 1.53
N ASP A 92 11.60 3.89 1.14
CA ASP A 92 11.28 4.19 -0.25
C ASP A 92 11.97 5.51 -0.58
N PRO A 93 12.73 5.63 -1.69
CA PRO A 93 13.36 6.91 -2.05
C PRO A 93 12.33 8.05 -2.18
N ASP A 94 11.05 7.72 -2.37
CA ASP A 94 9.94 8.68 -2.40
C ASP A 94 9.16 8.76 -1.07
N GLU A 95 9.63 8.10 -0.02
CA GLU A 95 9.09 8.25 1.34
C GLU A 95 9.44 9.66 1.85
N PRO A 96 8.47 10.44 2.35
CA PRO A 96 8.77 11.74 2.93
C PRO A 96 9.79 11.58 4.07
N SER A 97 10.98 12.17 3.89
CA SER A 97 12.09 12.08 4.85
C SER A 97 11.87 12.89 6.13
N GLU A 98 10.84 13.72 6.16
CA GLU A 98 10.58 14.65 7.26
C GLU A 98 9.45 14.15 8.16
N HIS A 99 9.74 14.08 9.46
CA HIS A 99 8.71 14.09 10.50
C HIS A 99 8.05 15.46 10.46
N LEU A 100 6.84 15.52 9.91
CA LEU A 100 6.14 16.78 9.72
C LEU A 100 5.22 17.06 10.89
N GLU A 101 5.33 18.29 11.38
CA GLU A 101 4.52 18.89 12.43
C GLU A 101 3.05 18.54 12.18
N TYR A 102 2.38 18.04 13.22
CA TYR A 102 0.97 17.64 13.26
C TYR A 102 0.10 18.54 12.33
N SER A 103 -0.10 18.10 11.09
CA SER A 103 -1.22 18.55 10.29
C SER A 103 -2.45 17.80 10.80
N ASP A 104 -3.65 18.36 10.58
CA ASP A 104 -4.92 17.79 11.05
C ASP A 104 -5.30 16.43 10.40
N GLY A 105 -4.31 15.60 10.02
CA GLY A 105 -4.46 14.28 9.41
C GLY A 105 -4.39 14.26 7.88
N PHE A 106 -4.01 15.37 7.25
CA PHE A 106 -3.89 15.54 5.79
C PHE A 106 -2.44 15.76 5.35
N TYR A 107 -2.08 15.35 4.14
CA TYR A 107 -0.79 15.72 3.56
C TYR A 107 -0.84 17.15 2.97
N THR A 108 0.30 17.82 2.88
CA THR A 108 0.42 19.05 2.08
C THR A 108 0.30 18.73 0.59
N ALA A 109 0.00 19.72 -0.25
CA ALA A 109 -0.13 19.51 -1.70
C ALA A 109 1.15 18.89 -2.33
N GLU A 110 2.34 19.31 -1.89
CA GLU A 110 3.61 18.78 -2.38
C GLU A 110 3.85 17.32 -1.96
N GLN A 111 3.49 16.98 -0.72
CA GLN A 111 3.51 15.59 -0.26
C GLN A 111 2.50 14.73 -1.03
N GLY A 112 1.28 15.23 -1.20
CA GLY A 112 0.22 14.57 -1.96
C GLY A 112 0.67 14.26 -3.38
N HIS A 113 1.30 15.22 -4.07
CA HIS A 113 1.83 15.01 -5.41
C HIS A 113 2.85 13.86 -5.47
N ARG A 114 3.85 13.86 -4.56
CA ARG A 114 4.87 12.80 -4.51
C ARG A 114 4.29 11.43 -4.17
N ILE A 115 3.40 11.37 -3.17
CA ILE A 115 2.72 10.14 -2.76
C ILE A 115 1.91 9.57 -3.92
N MET A 116 1.20 10.44 -4.64
CA MET A 116 0.35 10.05 -5.77
C MET A 116 1.16 9.61 -6.99
N GLU A 117 2.26 10.30 -7.30
CA GLU A 117 3.19 9.88 -8.35
C GLU A 117 3.78 8.50 -8.04
N HIS A 118 4.21 8.27 -6.80
CA HIS A 118 4.70 6.97 -6.37
C HIS A 118 3.63 5.88 -6.54
N CYS A 119 2.40 6.14 -6.08
CA CYS A 119 1.28 5.22 -6.27
C CYS A 119 1.06 4.90 -7.76
N SER A 120 1.03 5.91 -8.63
CA SER A 120 0.84 5.73 -10.07
C SER A 120 1.93 4.85 -10.69
N ARG A 121 3.20 5.03 -10.34
CA ARG A 121 4.29 4.17 -10.86
C ARG A 121 4.16 2.71 -10.41
N LEU A 122 3.60 2.46 -9.22
CA LEU A 122 3.33 1.09 -8.75
C LEU A 122 2.13 0.48 -9.46
N GLU A 123 1.08 1.28 -9.73
CA GLU A 123 -0.07 0.87 -10.56
C GLU A 123 0.37 0.53 -11.99
N GLU A 124 1.21 1.34 -12.62
CA GLU A 124 1.75 1.09 -13.97
C GLU A 124 2.55 -0.21 -14.07
N LYS A 125 3.13 -0.68 -12.95
CA LYS A 125 3.87 -1.93 -12.85
C LYS A 125 3.03 -3.12 -12.40
N ASP A 126 1.74 -2.90 -12.12
CA ASP A 126 0.84 -3.87 -11.49
C ASP A 126 1.41 -4.45 -10.16
N ASP A 127 2.25 -3.71 -9.43
CA ASP A 127 2.82 -4.15 -8.15
C ASP A 127 1.85 -3.86 -7.00
N TRP A 128 0.71 -4.56 -7.02
CA TRP A 128 -0.39 -4.38 -6.06
C TRP A 128 0.02 -4.64 -4.62
N LYS A 129 1.02 -5.51 -4.38
CA LYS A 129 1.53 -5.80 -3.04
C LYS A 129 2.37 -4.65 -2.50
N ALA A 130 3.25 -4.08 -3.33
CA ALA A 130 4.00 -2.89 -2.95
C ALA A 130 3.07 -1.70 -2.73
N LEU A 131 2.11 -1.49 -3.64
CA LEU A 131 1.16 -0.39 -3.54
C LEU A 131 0.29 -0.51 -2.29
N LYS A 132 -0.23 -1.71 -1.98
CA LYS A 132 -1.01 -1.94 -0.76
C LYS A 132 -0.22 -1.58 0.48
N ARG A 133 1.03 -2.04 0.59
CA ARG A 133 1.92 -1.71 1.72
C ARG A 133 2.14 -0.21 1.84
N TYR A 134 2.51 0.44 0.75
CA TYR A 134 2.80 1.87 0.72
C TYR A 134 1.56 2.70 1.09
N ALA A 135 0.43 2.47 0.40
CA ALA A 135 -0.82 3.18 0.66
C ALA A 135 -1.34 2.93 2.09
N THR A 136 -1.18 1.72 2.63
CA THR A 136 -1.53 1.42 4.04
C THR A 136 -0.66 2.22 5.01
N LYS A 137 0.66 2.31 4.76
CA LYS A 137 1.57 3.12 5.56
C LYS A 137 1.19 4.60 5.50
N MET A 138 0.97 5.14 4.30
CA MET A 138 0.57 6.53 4.10
C MET A 138 -0.79 6.84 4.75
N SER A 139 -1.77 5.92 4.68
CA SER A 139 -3.08 6.11 5.34
C SER A 139 -2.99 6.17 6.87
N LYS A 140 -1.94 5.62 7.48
CA LYS A 140 -1.69 5.77 8.93
C LYS A 140 -1.06 7.11 9.27
N LEU A 141 -0.21 7.62 8.38
CA LEU A 141 0.42 8.93 8.53
C LEU A 141 -0.57 10.07 8.25
N TYR A 142 -1.47 9.87 7.30
CA TYR A 142 -2.49 10.82 6.88
C TYR A 142 -3.89 10.19 7.01
N PRO A 143 -4.39 10.02 8.25
CA PRO A 143 -5.62 9.28 8.52
C PRO A 143 -6.89 9.91 7.97
N ARG A 144 -6.85 11.15 7.48
CA ARG A 144 -8.00 11.83 6.86
C ARG A 144 -7.97 11.83 5.34
N GLU A 145 -6.92 11.28 4.74
CA GLU A 145 -6.78 11.16 3.29
C GLU A 145 -7.53 9.92 2.80
N TYR A 146 -8.85 10.04 2.64
CA TYR A 146 -9.72 8.96 2.17
C TYR A 146 -9.25 8.37 0.84
N TYR A 147 -8.61 9.16 -0.02
CA TYR A 147 -8.10 8.70 -1.31
C TYR A 147 -7.05 7.60 -1.14
N LEU A 148 -6.18 7.68 -0.13
CA LEU A 148 -5.22 6.60 0.18
C LEU A 148 -5.93 5.33 0.61
N MET A 149 -7.02 5.45 1.37
CA MET A 149 -7.84 4.30 1.76
C MET A 149 -8.49 3.63 0.54
N THR A 150 -8.97 4.42 -0.43
CA THR A 150 -9.48 3.86 -1.70
C THR A 150 -8.40 3.14 -2.51
N LYS A 151 -7.14 3.62 -2.48
CA LYS A 151 -6.01 2.93 -3.10
C LYS A 151 -5.73 1.58 -2.43
N VAL A 152 -5.84 1.49 -1.11
CA VAL A 152 -5.74 0.20 -0.41
C VAL A 152 -6.87 -0.74 -0.83
N ALA A 153 -8.12 -0.25 -0.87
CA ALA A 153 -9.26 -1.05 -1.33
C ALA A 153 -9.09 -1.55 -2.78
N LYS A 154 -8.58 -0.70 -3.68
CA LYS A 154 -8.22 -1.07 -5.05
C LYS A 154 -7.19 -2.19 -5.10
N CYS A 155 -6.15 -2.13 -4.27
CA CYS A 155 -5.16 -3.20 -4.21
C CYS A 155 -5.78 -4.51 -3.74
N CYS A 156 -6.62 -4.48 -2.70
CA CYS A 156 -7.31 -5.67 -2.20
C CYS A 156 -8.21 -6.30 -3.27
N TYR A 157 -8.82 -5.50 -4.15
CA TYR A 157 -9.57 -6.02 -5.31
C TYR A 157 -8.67 -6.86 -6.23
N PHE A 158 -7.51 -6.33 -6.65
CA PHE A 158 -6.58 -7.05 -7.53
C PHE A 158 -5.85 -8.21 -6.84
N LEU A 159 -5.76 -8.19 -5.52
CA LEU A 159 -5.18 -9.26 -4.70
C LEU A 159 -6.20 -10.31 -4.28
N GLU A 160 -7.47 -10.16 -4.67
CA GLU A 160 -8.58 -11.08 -4.31
C GLU A 160 -8.78 -11.21 -2.79
N GLU A 161 -8.75 -10.07 -2.08
CA GLU A 161 -8.89 -9.97 -0.61
C GLU A 161 -10.19 -9.22 -0.23
N PRO A 162 -11.37 -9.83 -0.40
CA PRO A 162 -12.65 -9.13 -0.34
C PRO A 162 -12.96 -8.56 1.06
N GLU A 163 -12.66 -9.28 2.15
CA GLU A 163 -12.98 -8.78 3.49
C GLU A 163 -12.18 -7.54 3.84
N GLU A 164 -10.89 -7.51 3.47
CA GLU A 164 -10.04 -6.34 3.71
C GLU A 164 -10.41 -5.19 2.79
N MET A 165 -10.76 -5.46 1.53
CA MET A 165 -11.32 -4.47 0.61
C MET A 165 -12.52 -3.76 1.24
N LEU A 166 -13.44 -4.50 1.84
CA LEU A 166 -14.64 -3.94 2.49
C LEU A 166 -14.29 -3.08 3.71
N GLN A 167 -13.31 -3.49 4.52
CA GLN A 167 -12.87 -2.70 5.67
C GLN A 167 -12.33 -1.34 5.24
N TRP A 168 -11.46 -1.31 4.22
CA TRP A 168 -10.89 -0.05 3.74
C TRP A 168 -11.87 0.82 2.99
N ALA A 169 -12.74 0.23 2.16
CA ALA A 169 -13.78 0.97 1.45
C ALA A 169 -14.78 1.64 2.42
N ARG A 170 -15.12 0.97 3.53
CA ARG A 170 -15.94 1.57 4.60
C ARG A 170 -15.26 2.77 5.24
N LYS A 171 -13.99 2.63 5.62
CA LYS A 171 -13.22 3.74 6.21
C LYS A 171 -13.16 4.95 5.27
N ALA A 172 -12.90 4.71 3.98
CA ALA A 172 -12.88 5.78 2.98
C ALA A 172 -14.23 6.51 2.89
N TYR A 173 -15.33 5.75 2.86
CA TYR A 173 -16.68 6.29 2.80
C TYR A 173 -17.08 7.01 4.11
N GLU A 174 -16.65 6.51 5.27
CA GLU A 174 -16.88 7.14 6.58
C GLU A 174 -16.17 8.49 6.70
N GLU A 175 -14.93 8.59 6.18
CA GLU A 175 -14.20 9.87 6.15
C GLU A 175 -14.83 10.86 5.16
N TRP A 176 -15.26 10.38 3.97
CA TRP A 176 -15.82 11.26 2.95
C TRP A 176 -16.90 10.60 2.07
N SER A 177 -18.14 10.59 2.56
CA SER A 177 -19.30 9.96 1.88
C SER A 177 -19.89 10.77 0.72
N GLU A 178 -19.55 12.06 0.60
CA GLU A 178 -20.06 12.93 -0.47
C GLU A 178 -19.39 12.69 -1.83
N ASP A 179 -18.21 12.06 -1.84
CA ASP A 179 -17.50 11.76 -3.07
C ASP A 179 -18.05 10.46 -3.70
N PRO A 180 -18.53 10.51 -4.97
CA PRO A 180 -18.94 9.33 -5.73
C PRO A 180 -17.89 8.22 -5.76
N TYR A 181 -16.60 8.55 -5.68
CA TYR A 181 -15.52 7.58 -5.72
C TYR A 181 -15.49 6.68 -4.48
N THR A 182 -15.73 7.22 -3.30
CA THR A 182 -15.81 6.40 -2.06
C THR A 182 -17.06 5.53 -2.07
N SER A 183 -18.18 6.05 -2.59
CA SER A 183 -19.41 5.29 -2.80
C SER A 183 -19.19 4.12 -3.77
N PHE A 184 -18.41 4.33 -4.82
CA PHE A 184 -18.13 3.31 -5.83
C PHE A 184 -17.34 2.14 -5.22
N TRP A 185 -16.23 2.46 -4.55
CA TRP A 185 -15.40 1.44 -3.90
C TRP A 185 -16.18 0.67 -2.84
N LEU A 186 -17.04 1.34 -2.08
CA LEU A 186 -17.91 0.67 -1.12
C LEU A 186 -18.93 -0.24 -1.82
N ALA A 187 -19.57 0.20 -2.91
CA ALA A 187 -20.50 -0.62 -3.68
C ALA A 187 -19.82 -1.89 -4.22
N LEU A 188 -18.63 -1.75 -4.80
CA LEU A 188 -17.86 -2.89 -5.33
C LEU A 188 -17.44 -3.84 -4.21
N ALA A 189 -16.93 -3.33 -3.08
CA ALA A 189 -16.51 -4.17 -1.98
C ALA A 189 -17.69 -4.92 -1.34
N LEU A 190 -18.85 -4.26 -1.21
CA LEU A 190 -20.09 -4.89 -0.75
C LEU A 190 -20.53 -6.01 -1.69
N TYR A 191 -20.40 -5.81 -3.00
CA TYR A 191 -20.70 -6.83 -4.01
C TYR A 191 -19.78 -8.05 -3.87
N GLU A 192 -18.47 -7.85 -3.79
CA GLU A 192 -17.48 -8.93 -3.63
C GLU A 192 -17.67 -9.71 -2.32
N ASN A 193 -18.25 -9.08 -1.30
CA ASN A 193 -18.59 -9.71 -0.01
C ASN A 193 -20.01 -10.28 0.06
N GLY A 194 -20.72 -10.39 -1.06
CA GLY A 194 -22.07 -10.96 -1.09
C GLY A 194 -23.17 -10.09 -0.46
N ARG A 195 -22.87 -8.83 -0.12
CA ARG A 195 -23.79 -7.88 0.53
C ARG A 195 -24.61 -7.12 -0.52
N TRP A 196 -25.27 -7.88 -1.39
CA TRP A 196 -25.89 -7.40 -2.64
C TRP A 196 -26.89 -6.26 -2.46
N GLN A 197 -27.76 -6.34 -1.44
CA GLN A 197 -28.76 -5.30 -1.21
C GLN A 197 -28.14 -3.94 -0.87
N GLU A 198 -26.96 -3.93 -0.26
CA GLU A 198 -26.25 -2.69 0.09
C GLU A 198 -25.41 -2.19 -1.09
N ALA A 199 -24.80 -3.11 -1.84
CA ALA A 199 -24.13 -2.79 -3.09
C ALA A 199 -25.08 -2.07 -4.08
N ILE A 200 -26.34 -2.51 -4.15
CA ILE A 200 -27.39 -1.84 -4.93
C ILE A 200 -27.59 -0.40 -4.46
N ARG A 201 -27.73 -0.16 -3.15
CA ARG A 201 -27.98 1.21 -2.62
C ARG A 201 -26.85 2.18 -2.97
N HIS A 202 -25.60 1.77 -2.79
CA HIS A 202 -24.46 2.64 -3.13
C HIS A 202 -24.29 2.82 -4.65
N SER A 203 -24.61 1.80 -5.45
CA SER A 203 -24.65 1.94 -6.91
C SER A 203 -25.75 2.93 -7.34
N ASP A 204 -26.93 2.88 -6.72
CA ASP A 204 -28.04 3.79 -7.00
C ASP A 204 -27.69 5.24 -6.69
N THR A 205 -26.92 5.50 -5.64
CA THR A 205 -26.40 6.85 -5.34
C THR A 205 -25.63 7.40 -6.53
N ILE A 206 -24.72 6.64 -7.12
CA ILE A 206 -23.90 7.09 -8.27
C ILE A 206 -24.74 7.21 -9.53
N LEU A 207 -25.63 6.24 -9.78
CA LEU A 207 -26.50 6.25 -10.96
C LEU A 207 -27.53 7.39 -10.95
N TYR A 208 -27.79 7.98 -9.77
CA TYR A 208 -28.63 9.17 -9.63
C TYR A 208 -27.90 10.48 -9.98
N TRP A 209 -26.56 10.49 -9.97
CA TRP A 209 -25.80 11.70 -10.26
C TRP A 209 -25.84 12.06 -11.74
N ASP A 210 -25.88 13.37 -12.02
CA ASP A 210 -25.74 13.89 -13.37
C ASP A 210 -24.32 13.60 -13.91
N PHE A 211 -24.25 13.15 -15.15
CA PHE A 211 -22.99 12.83 -15.81
C PHE A 211 -22.00 14.00 -15.81
N ARG A 212 -22.46 15.25 -16.03
CA ARG A 212 -21.56 16.42 -16.03
C ARG A 212 -21.00 16.69 -14.65
N ASN A 213 -21.76 16.42 -13.59
CA ASN A 213 -21.28 16.52 -12.22
C ASN A 213 -20.23 15.46 -11.91
N LEU A 214 -20.42 14.22 -12.40
CA LEU A 214 -19.43 13.15 -12.26
C LEU A 214 -18.14 13.41 -13.06
N ALA A 215 -18.25 14.04 -14.23
CA ALA A 215 -17.09 14.27 -15.11
C ALA A 215 -16.34 15.57 -14.81
N TYR A 216 -17.05 16.63 -14.42
CA TYR A 216 -16.52 18.00 -14.35
C TYR A 216 -16.91 18.75 -13.08
N GLY A 217 -17.61 18.09 -12.16
CA GLY A 217 -17.96 18.67 -10.87
C GLY A 217 -16.77 18.68 -9.91
N ARG A 218 -17.04 19.07 -8.66
CA ARG A 218 -16.02 19.19 -7.60
C ARG A 218 -15.16 17.94 -7.39
N TYR A 219 -15.74 16.76 -7.65
CA TYR A 219 -15.10 15.45 -7.46
C TYR A 219 -14.91 14.69 -8.78
N GLY A 220 -15.12 15.37 -9.92
CA GLY A 220 -14.97 14.75 -11.22
C GLY A 220 -13.50 14.74 -11.66
N GLU A 221 -13.04 13.62 -12.18
CA GLU A 221 -11.73 13.51 -12.82
C GLU A 221 -11.86 13.87 -14.32
N ASP A 222 -12.57 13.03 -15.08
CA ASP A 222 -12.87 13.28 -16.48
C ASP A 222 -14.12 12.51 -16.97
N ALA A 223 -14.46 12.73 -18.24
CA ALA A 223 -15.62 12.11 -18.90
C ALA A 223 -15.50 10.59 -19.10
N ASP A 224 -14.28 10.09 -19.33
CA ASP A 224 -14.04 8.66 -19.54
C ASP A 224 -14.17 7.91 -18.21
N TYR A 225 -13.61 8.47 -17.15
CA TYR A 225 -13.72 7.99 -15.79
C TYR A 225 -15.18 8.00 -15.28
N ALA A 226 -15.91 9.10 -15.50
CA ALA A 226 -17.32 9.18 -15.14
C ALA A 226 -18.17 8.10 -15.86
N ARG A 227 -17.89 7.81 -17.13
CA ARG A 227 -18.57 6.70 -17.84
C ARG A 227 -18.24 5.35 -17.25
N GLN A 228 -16.96 5.10 -16.93
CA GLN A 228 -16.54 3.86 -16.31
C GLN A 228 -17.29 3.64 -14.98
N LEU A 229 -17.36 4.65 -14.12
CA LEU A 229 -18.10 4.57 -12.85
C LEU A 229 -19.57 4.20 -13.07
N ILE A 230 -20.25 4.88 -14.00
CA ILE A 230 -21.66 4.60 -14.32
C ILE A 230 -21.83 3.16 -14.82
N ASP A 231 -21.00 2.74 -15.77
CA ASP A 231 -21.08 1.41 -16.36
C ASP A 231 -20.82 0.33 -15.30
N ASP A 232 -19.77 0.48 -14.50
CA ASP A 232 -19.44 -0.49 -13.45
C ASP A 232 -20.50 -0.51 -12.33
N CYS A 233 -21.14 0.62 -11.99
CA CYS A 233 -22.30 0.63 -11.11
C CYS A 233 -23.51 -0.08 -11.70
N LYS A 234 -23.76 0.03 -13.02
CA LYS A 234 -24.79 -0.78 -13.69
C LYS A 234 -24.46 -2.27 -13.60
N ALA A 235 -23.19 -2.65 -13.76
CA ALA A 235 -22.76 -4.02 -13.56
C ALA A 235 -23.03 -4.48 -12.13
N ILE A 236 -22.51 -3.78 -11.13
CA ILE A 236 -22.69 -4.10 -9.69
C ILE A 236 -24.17 -4.27 -9.36
N LYS A 237 -25.00 -3.28 -9.71
CA LYS A 237 -26.44 -3.31 -9.46
C LYS A 237 -27.10 -4.48 -10.19
N GLY A 238 -26.80 -4.66 -11.47
CA GLY A 238 -27.40 -5.71 -12.30
C GLY A 238 -27.08 -7.11 -11.77
N LEU A 239 -25.82 -7.36 -11.40
CA LEU A 239 -25.36 -8.64 -10.84
C LEU A 239 -25.96 -8.90 -9.47
N SER A 240 -26.03 -7.86 -8.63
CA SER A 240 -26.64 -7.92 -7.31
C SER A 240 -28.14 -8.26 -7.39
N LEU A 241 -28.87 -7.65 -8.34
CA LEU A 241 -30.27 -7.96 -8.59
C LEU A 241 -30.46 -9.41 -9.04
N LEU A 242 -29.61 -9.90 -9.95
CA LEU A 242 -29.64 -11.31 -10.36
C LEU A 242 -29.37 -12.27 -9.19
N ALA A 243 -28.40 -11.95 -8.32
CA ALA A 243 -28.09 -12.75 -7.15
C ALA A 243 -29.27 -12.81 -6.16
N LEU A 244 -30.03 -11.72 -6.05
CA LEU A 244 -31.25 -11.63 -5.23
C LEU A 244 -32.52 -12.16 -5.92
N ASN A 245 -32.42 -12.66 -7.16
CA ASN A 245 -33.59 -13.00 -8.01
C ASN A 245 -34.60 -11.84 -8.13
N GLN A 246 -34.11 -10.61 -8.21
CA GLN A 246 -34.92 -9.40 -8.40
C GLN A 246 -34.93 -8.97 -9.88
N ALA A 247 -36.05 -8.39 -10.30
CA ALA A 247 -36.23 -7.92 -11.67
C ALA A 247 -35.28 -6.75 -12.03
N GLY A 248 -35.12 -6.50 -13.32
CA GLY A 248 -34.34 -5.36 -13.85
C GLY A 248 -32.84 -5.60 -13.97
N GLY A 249 -32.29 -6.64 -13.32
CA GLY A 249 -30.86 -6.96 -13.41
C GLY A 249 -30.38 -7.23 -14.83
N THR A 250 -31.15 -8.00 -15.61
CA THR A 250 -30.78 -8.35 -16.99
C THR A 250 -30.72 -7.13 -17.93
N ALA A 251 -31.60 -6.15 -17.75
CA ALA A 251 -31.60 -4.92 -18.55
C ALA A 251 -30.33 -4.09 -18.29
N LEU A 252 -29.97 -3.89 -17.02
CA LEU A 252 -28.76 -3.16 -16.62
C LEU A 252 -27.49 -3.81 -17.17
N LEU A 253 -27.39 -5.14 -17.13
CA LEU A 253 -26.21 -5.84 -17.65
C LEU A 253 -26.12 -5.79 -19.17
N ARG A 254 -27.25 -5.74 -19.88
CA ARG A 254 -27.25 -5.51 -21.34
C ARG A 254 -26.76 -4.11 -21.69
N GLU A 255 -27.20 -3.09 -20.95
CA GLU A 255 -26.68 -1.73 -21.11
C GLU A 255 -25.18 -1.67 -20.84
N TYR A 256 -24.73 -2.21 -19.72
CA TYR A 256 -23.30 -2.31 -19.39
C TYR A 256 -22.50 -2.97 -20.52
N LEU A 257 -22.96 -4.12 -21.04
CA LEU A 257 -22.26 -4.83 -22.11
C LEU A 257 -22.18 -4.02 -23.41
N ALA A 258 -23.19 -3.19 -23.70
CA ALA A 258 -23.23 -2.33 -24.87
C ALA A 258 -22.27 -1.13 -24.77
N HIS A 259 -22.08 -0.56 -23.58
CA HIS A 259 -21.35 0.70 -23.39
C HIS A 259 -19.94 0.54 -22.82
N ALA A 260 -19.74 -0.37 -21.86
CA ALA A 260 -18.50 -0.42 -21.08
C ALA A 260 -17.26 -0.65 -21.96
N LYS A 261 -16.21 0.12 -21.74
CA LYS A 261 -14.90 -0.13 -22.38
C LYS A 261 -14.21 -1.28 -21.63
N ALA A 262 -13.83 -2.33 -22.36
CA ALA A 262 -13.23 -3.52 -21.75
C ALA A 262 -11.87 -3.24 -21.07
N SER A 263 -11.15 -2.21 -21.52
CA SER A 263 -9.87 -1.78 -20.94
C SER A 263 -10.01 -0.97 -19.66
N ALA A 264 -11.22 -0.50 -19.33
CA ALA A 264 -11.46 0.39 -18.19
C ALA A 264 -12.27 -0.31 -17.09
N SER A 265 -13.24 -1.14 -17.46
CA SER A 265 -14.14 -1.77 -16.49
C SER A 265 -13.43 -2.72 -15.53
N TYR A 266 -13.83 -2.67 -14.26
CA TYR A 266 -13.42 -3.67 -13.27
C TYR A 266 -14.02 -5.05 -13.55
N PHE A 267 -15.10 -5.13 -14.32
CA PHE A 267 -15.74 -6.40 -14.67
C PHE A 267 -15.26 -6.95 -16.01
N LYS A 268 -14.93 -8.24 -16.03
CA LYS A 268 -14.70 -8.95 -17.29
C LYS A 268 -16.04 -9.15 -18.02
N LYS A 269 -16.19 -8.58 -19.22
CA LYS A 269 -17.42 -8.75 -20.04
C LYS A 269 -17.81 -10.21 -20.27
N SER A 270 -16.85 -11.12 -20.40
CA SER A 270 -17.10 -12.56 -20.55
C SER A 270 -17.82 -13.15 -19.33
N TRP A 271 -17.42 -12.71 -18.14
CA TRP A 271 -18.04 -13.13 -16.88
C TRP A 271 -19.44 -12.52 -16.70
N VAL A 272 -19.66 -11.27 -17.09
CA VAL A 272 -21.03 -10.69 -17.07
C VAL A 272 -21.96 -11.44 -18.04
N ARG A 273 -21.46 -11.81 -19.23
CA ARG A 273 -22.24 -12.62 -20.19
C ARG A 273 -22.59 -14.01 -19.65
N SER A 274 -21.71 -14.67 -18.90
CA SER A 274 -22.03 -15.98 -18.33
C SER A 274 -23.15 -15.88 -17.31
N ARG A 275 -23.14 -14.84 -16.46
CA ARG A 275 -24.23 -14.58 -15.48
C ARG A 275 -25.57 -14.30 -16.14
N LEU A 276 -25.57 -13.56 -17.25
CA LEU A 276 -26.79 -13.36 -18.05
C LEU A 276 -27.35 -14.67 -18.62
N LYS A 277 -26.47 -15.55 -19.13
CA LYS A 277 -26.88 -16.87 -19.65
C LYS A 277 -27.48 -17.74 -18.55
N GLU A 278 -26.84 -17.78 -17.38
CA GLU A 278 -27.35 -18.51 -16.22
C GLU A 278 -28.74 -18.01 -15.78
N ALA A 279 -28.95 -16.68 -15.74
CA ALA A 279 -30.25 -16.10 -15.42
C ALA A 279 -31.34 -16.51 -16.43
N SER A 280 -31.03 -16.45 -17.74
CA SER A 280 -31.98 -16.84 -18.79
C SER A 280 -32.39 -18.32 -18.77
N LEU A 281 -31.54 -19.19 -18.21
CA LEU A 281 -31.86 -20.60 -18.04
C LEU A 281 -32.80 -20.85 -16.84
N LYS A 282 -32.88 -19.93 -15.88
CA LYS A 282 -33.80 -20.03 -14.73
C LYS A 282 -35.21 -19.49 -15.04
N GLU A 283 -35.34 -18.71 -16.12
CA GLU A 283 -36.61 -18.14 -16.59
C GLU A 283 -37.39 -19.09 -17.54
N ASN A 284 -36.77 -20.18 -17.98
CA ASN A 284 -37.37 -21.24 -18.82
C ASN A 284 -37.63 -22.51 -18.00
#